data_AF-A0A8H3DEB4-F1
#
_entry.id   AF-A0A8H3DEB4-F1
#
_cell.length_a   1.000
_cell.length_b   1.000
_cell.length_c   1.000
_cell.angle_alpha   90.00
_cell.angle_beta   90.00
_cell.angle_gamma   90.00
#
_symmetry.space_group_name_H-M   'P 1'
#
loop_
_entity.id
_entity.type
_entity.pdbx_description
1 polymer ?
#
loop_
_entity_poly.entity_id
_entity_poly.type
_entity_poly.pdbx_seq_one_letter_code
_entity_poly.pdbx_strand_id
1 'polypeptide(L)'
;MTSGVDLSSTTKETIPSGSRRYDDTHAGQAKRRSIPIGSLNVREGDDEASHPFGPVPNGWTEYTHVIEGIPFFYNSQKRIITDAYIRTPAILSRIETYYTQISGVLGSLDSTEYQLSKMDIYIDPTCDPQTGQKICAYYLVDHCRHSIAFLRQVDTGIVGLPDARNTIHLERMLRGEYWTHCEYMPRPDVDHTASARKLQGQLASLMIDNISSEGSTSPFTPEECKYYLKSVNPSINEPQFLNWSVEFSFAARVNSLLIQSQIINLHGEQCARADRAMIVTDQRPPARTALYLQLSKFMFDCPVTHLNRLEHAWTDRIIYSHHWKKLLSELIEEWTVAAGVGGLVWISNIVLFTSTSSTIALLLLGVSTIATVYGAAKALLLIRKHRSLGQYAVHGSQYLQENEKYATGLQDLSYEYSCPWACALWAGALTSISVLWMILNQVVSRVLELFLSLGFIPPYALCTGTLMLGAWTCGRVVPSDAKKITSSTKTNSHIQQYVIRTK
;
A
#
# COMPACT_ATOMS: atom_id res chain seq x y z
N MET A 1 13.03 33.31 -33.19
CA MET A 1 14.28 34.08 -33.10
C MET A 1 14.54 34.32 -31.62
N THR A 2 15.22 33.37 -30.99
CA THR A 2 15.58 33.39 -29.58
C THR A 2 16.69 34.42 -29.38
N SER A 3 16.51 35.38 -28.49
CA SER A 3 17.61 36.16 -27.91
C SER A 3 18.39 35.22 -26.97
N GLY A 4 19.01 34.19 -27.56
CA GLY A 4 19.74 33.15 -26.86
C GLY A 4 21.15 33.64 -26.64
N VAL A 5 21.48 33.91 -25.38
CA VAL A 5 22.86 34.07 -24.92
C VAL A 5 23.65 32.83 -25.33
N ASP A 6 24.73 33.02 -26.07
CA ASP A 6 25.50 31.94 -26.70
C ASP A 6 26.39 31.24 -25.65
N LEU A 7 25.78 30.34 -24.88
CA LEU A 7 26.50 29.45 -23.96
C LEU A 7 27.18 28.33 -24.76
N SER A 8 28.43 28.02 -24.40
CA SER A 8 29.17 26.89 -24.98
C SER A 8 28.31 25.61 -25.00
N SER A 9 28.40 24.83 -26.08
CA SER A 9 27.71 23.53 -26.21
C SER A 9 28.13 22.51 -25.14
N THR A 10 29.25 22.77 -24.45
CA THR A 10 29.73 21.96 -23.32
C THR A 10 29.00 22.24 -22.01
N THR A 11 28.19 23.28 -21.94
CA THR A 11 27.48 23.70 -20.72
C THR A 11 25.99 23.40 -20.87
N LYS A 12 25.47 22.55 -19.97
CA LYS A 12 24.10 22.03 -19.99
C LYS A 12 23.38 22.37 -18.69
N GLU A 13 22.10 22.70 -18.79
CA GLU A 13 21.25 22.92 -17.63
C GLU A 13 20.90 21.60 -16.97
N THR A 14 20.81 21.62 -15.64
CA THR A 14 20.36 20.49 -14.85
C THR A 14 19.50 20.96 -13.68
N ILE A 15 18.86 20.03 -12.99
CA ILE A 15 18.10 20.28 -11.77
C ILE A 15 18.68 19.43 -10.63
N PRO A 16 18.54 19.88 -9.36
CA PRO A 16 18.95 19.12 -8.19
C PRO A 16 18.42 17.68 -8.17
N SER A 17 17.14 17.46 -8.49
CA SER A 17 16.55 16.11 -8.51
C SER A 17 17.15 15.17 -9.56
N GLY A 18 17.84 15.72 -10.57
CA GLY A 18 18.60 14.97 -11.58
C GLY A 18 20.06 14.71 -11.20
N SER A 19 20.47 14.99 -9.96
CA SER A 19 21.84 14.76 -9.49
C SER A 19 22.22 13.28 -9.49
N ARG A 20 23.49 13.00 -9.82
CA ARG A 20 24.10 11.66 -9.78
C ARG A 20 24.79 11.34 -8.45
N ARG A 21 24.47 12.11 -7.40
CA ARG A 21 25.07 12.00 -6.07
C ARG A 21 25.09 10.59 -5.48
N TYR A 22 24.12 9.75 -5.82
CA TYR A 22 24.00 8.37 -5.29
C TYR A 22 24.45 7.28 -6.27
N ASP A 23 24.95 7.63 -7.45
CA ASP A 23 25.30 6.65 -8.49
C ASP A 23 26.70 6.03 -8.28
N ASP A 24 27.62 6.75 -7.61
CA ASP A 24 28.98 6.26 -7.36
C ASP A 24 29.12 5.62 -5.97
N THR A 25 29.17 4.29 -5.93
CA THR A 25 29.15 3.50 -4.70
C THR A 25 30.48 2.79 -4.40
N HIS A 26 31.53 2.96 -5.19
CA HIS A 26 32.76 2.17 -5.05
C HIS A 26 33.85 2.89 -4.23
N ALA A 27 33.90 2.63 -2.92
CA ALA A 27 34.87 3.24 -2.00
C ALA A 27 36.33 2.75 -2.14
N GLY A 28 36.61 1.79 -3.04
CA GLY A 28 37.91 1.15 -3.16
C GLY A 28 38.17 0.12 -2.05
N GLN A 29 39.33 -0.55 -2.11
CA GLN A 29 39.73 -1.51 -1.07
C GLN A 29 40.26 -0.80 0.17
N ALA A 30 39.89 -1.24 1.37
CA ALA A 30 40.48 -0.75 2.60
C ALA A 30 41.96 -1.23 2.71
N LYS A 31 42.87 -0.31 3.07
CA LYS A 31 44.29 -0.61 3.29
C LYS A 31 44.64 -0.42 4.76
N ARG A 32 45.53 -1.28 5.30
CA ARG A 32 46.09 -1.09 6.64
C ARG A 32 47.02 0.12 6.63
N ARG A 33 46.87 1.01 7.60
CA ARG A 33 47.69 2.22 7.76
C ARG A 33 48.35 2.28 9.12
N SER A 34 49.52 2.91 9.19
CA SER A 34 50.13 3.30 10.46
C SER A 34 49.43 4.52 11.03
N ILE A 35 49.18 4.53 12.33
CA ILE A 35 48.65 5.71 13.03
C ILE A 35 49.87 6.57 13.40
N PRO A 36 50.01 7.79 12.86
CA PRO A 36 51.14 8.65 13.20
C PRO A 36 51.08 9.09 14.66
N ILE A 37 52.24 9.43 15.24
CA ILE A 37 52.29 10.08 16.56
C ILE A 37 51.74 11.51 16.39
N GLY A 38 50.63 11.83 17.06
CA GLY A 38 49.98 13.15 17.00
C GLY A 38 48.57 13.10 16.40
N SER A 39 48.05 14.28 16.00
CA SER A 39 46.73 14.39 15.37
C SER A 39 46.84 14.12 13.86
N LEU A 40 45.95 13.28 13.33
CA LEU A 40 45.87 13.01 11.90
C LEU A 40 45.31 14.24 11.15
N ASN A 41 46.11 14.85 10.27
CA ASN A 41 45.68 15.98 9.47
C ASN A 41 45.20 15.55 8.08
N VAL A 42 43.90 15.24 7.96
CA VAL A 42 43.28 14.84 6.67
C VAL A 42 43.14 16.04 5.70
N ARG A 43 43.40 17.28 6.16
CA ARG A 43 43.24 18.48 5.32
C ARG A 43 44.36 18.66 4.30
N GLU A 44 45.50 17.98 4.46
CA GLU A 44 46.65 18.09 3.55
C GLU A 44 46.56 17.18 2.33
N GLY A 45 45.67 16.18 2.36
CA GLY A 45 45.58 15.16 1.31
C GLY A 45 46.11 13.81 1.75
N ASP A 46 46.01 12.82 0.86
CA ASP A 46 46.46 11.45 1.06
C ASP A 46 46.66 10.75 -0.29
N ASP A 47 47.92 10.62 -0.71
CA ASP A 47 48.28 9.99 -1.98
C ASP A 47 48.23 8.45 -1.93
N GLU A 48 48.23 7.86 -0.73
CA GLU A 48 48.22 6.40 -0.54
C GLU A 48 46.81 5.82 -0.48
N ALA A 49 45.79 6.68 -0.42
CA ALA A 49 44.39 6.30 -0.45
C ALA A 49 44.02 5.52 -1.70
N SER A 50 42.96 4.73 -1.58
CA SER A 50 42.38 4.02 -2.72
C SER A 50 41.91 5.00 -3.80
N HIS A 51 41.53 6.21 -3.39
CA HIS A 51 41.33 7.37 -4.24
C HIS A 51 42.20 8.51 -3.71
N PRO A 52 43.37 8.78 -4.33
CA PRO A 52 44.26 9.86 -3.92
C PRO A 52 43.56 11.22 -3.94
N PHE A 53 43.80 12.03 -2.92
CA PHE A 53 43.19 13.37 -2.82
C PHE A 53 44.16 14.40 -2.27
N GLY A 54 44.04 15.64 -2.74
CA GLY A 54 44.83 16.77 -2.28
C GLY A 54 44.18 17.57 -1.15
N PRO A 55 44.79 18.70 -0.76
CA PRO A 55 44.21 19.60 0.22
C PRO A 55 42.97 20.31 -0.32
N VAL A 56 42.17 20.88 0.58
CA VAL A 56 41.05 21.75 0.18
C VAL A 56 41.61 22.97 -0.55
N PRO A 57 41.15 23.28 -1.78
CA PRO A 57 41.68 24.39 -2.55
C PRO A 57 41.47 25.74 -1.86
N ASN A 58 42.42 26.68 -2.03
CA ASN A 58 42.33 27.99 -1.41
C ASN A 58 41.05 28.74 -1.80
N GLY A 59 40.38 29.35 -0.81
CA GLY A 59 39.11 30.06 -1.00
C GLY A 59 37.87 29.17 -1.05
N TRP A 60 38.03 27.84 -0.94
CA TRP A 60 36.93 26.89 -0.80
C TRP A 60 36.78 26.43 0.63
N THR A 61 35.54 26.25 1.05
CA THR A 61 35.17 25.61 2.31
C THR A 61 34.54 24.27 2.01
N GLU A 62 35.07 23.21 2.61
CA GLU A 62 34.47 21.88 2.58
C GLU A 62 33.47 21.74 3.72
N TYR A 63 32.28 21.28 3.38
CA TYR A 63 31.23 20.90 4.30
C TYR A 63 30.92 19.42 4.13
N THR A 64 30.51 18.76 5.21
CA THR A 64 30.06 17.37 5.19
C THR A 64 28.57 17.35 5.40
N HIS A 65 27.83 16.72 4.48
CA HIS A 65 26.39 16.52 4.65
C HIS A 65 26.14 15.68 5.90
N VAL A 66 25.39 16.18 6.88
CA VAL A 66 25.37 15.55 8.21
C VAL A 66 24.64 14.21 8.24
N ILE A 67 23.67 14.02 7.34
CA ILE A 67 22.89 12.76 7.26
C ILE A 67 23.60 11.71 6.41
N GLU A 68 24.17 12.12 5.28
CA GLU A 68 24.72 11.19 4.27
C GLU A 68 26.23 11.02 4.39
N GLY A 69 26.93 11.98 4.98
CA GLY A 69 28.39 12.01 5.05
C GLY A 69 29.10 12.46 3.77
N ILE A 70 28.38 12.73 2.68
CA ILE A 70 28.97 13.15 1.41
C ILE A 70 29.49 14.59 1.53
N PRO A 71 30.75 14.87 1.14
CA PRO A 71 31.30 16.22 1.17
C PRO A 71 30.75 17.07 0.02
N PHE A 72 30.59 18.36 0.26
CA PHE A 72 30.34 19.38 -0.76
C PHE A 72 31.20 20.61 -0.48
N PHE A 73 31.43 21.41 -1.50
CA PHE A 73 32.37 22.52 -1.47
C PHE A 73 31.68 23.81 -1.88
N TYR A 74 31.99 24.88 -1.16
CA TYR A 74 31.47 26.21 -1.43
C TYR A 74 32.59 27.24 -1.46
N ASN A 75 32.56 28.12 -2.46
CA ASN A 75 33.44 29.28 -2.57
C ASN A 75 32.61 30.55 -2.36
N SER A 76 32.80 31.24 -1.22
CA SER A 76 32.01 32.42 -0.87
C SER A 76 32.30 33.64 -1.75
N GLN A 77 33.52 33.77 -2.29
CA GLN A 77 33.90 34.89 -3.14
C GLN A 77 33.32 34.75 -4.54
N LYS A 78 33.38 33.54 -5.10
CA LYS A 78 32.86 33.21 -6.44
C LYS A 78 31.39 32.79 -6.43
N ARG A 79 30.82 32.55 -5.24
CA ARG A 79 29.44 32.06 -5.04
C ARG A 79 29.15 30.75 -5.76
N ILE A 80 30.12 29.83 -5.75
CA ILE A 80 30.02 28.54 -6.44
C ILE A 80 29.79 27.45 -5.40
N ILE A 81 28.82 26.57 -5.66
CA ILE A 81 28.56 25.34 -4.92
C ILE A 81 28.82 24.14 -5.84
N THR A 82 29.43 23.09 -5.31
CA THR A 82 29.64 21.84 -6.04
C THR A 82 29.74 20.67 -5.07
N ASP A 83 29.21 19.51 -5.43
CA ASP A 83 29.43 18.23 -4.75
C ASP A 83 30.48 17.37 -5.48
N ALA A 84 31.06 17.86 -6.57
CA ALA A 84 32.19 17.21 -7.20
C ALA A 84 33.43 17.34 -6.31
N TYR A 85 34.25 16.28 -6.30
CA TYR A 85 35.36 16.18 -5.37
C TYR A 85 36.58 17.03 -5.79
N ILE A 86 36.54 18.33 -5.48
CA ILE A 86 37.52 19.33 -5.95
C ILE A 86 38.92 19.18 -5.34
N ARG A 87 39.08 18.32 -4.33
CA ARG A 87 40.39 17.90 -3.82
C ARG A 87 41.22 17.17 -4.89
N THR A 88 40.59 16.70 -5.96
CA THR A 88 41.28 16.24 -7.17
C THR A 88 41.58 17.44 -8.08
N PRO A 89 42.87 17.79 -8.34
CA PRO A 89 43.24 19.00 -9.10
C PRO A 89 42.63 19.07 -10.51
N ALA A 90 42.45 17.92 -11.17
CA ALA A 90 41.83 17.85 -12.49
C ALA A 90 40.35 18.26 -12.48
N ILE A 91 39.62 17.98 -11.38
CA ILE A 91 38.22 18.36 -11.22
C ILE A 91 38.12 19.87 -10.93
N LEU A 92 38.98 20.38 -10.03
CA LEU A 92 39.04 21.82 -9.74
C LEU A 92 39.29 22.65 -11.01
N SER A 93 40.30 22.28 -11.81
CA SER A 93 40.63 23.00 -13.05
C SER A 93 39.45 23.05 -14.04
N ARG A 94 38.64 21.97 -14.12
CA ARG A 94 37.42 21.94 -14.92
C ARG A 94 36.37 22.92 -14.38
N ILE A 95 36.11 22.90 -13.08
CA ILE A 95 35.14 23.81 -12.44
C ILE A 95 35.53 25.26 -12.65
N GLU A 96 36.81 25.61 -12.48
CA GLU A 96 37.28 26.97 -12.71
C GLU A 96 37.14 27.41 -14.17
N THR A 97 37.39 26.51 -15.12
CA THR A 97 37.18 26.78 -16.55
C THR A 97 35.71 27.01 -16.88
N TYR A 98 34.80 26.21 -16.33
CA TYR A 98 33.37 26.41 -16.57
C TYR A 98 32.82 27.63 -15.83
N TYR A 99 33.33 27.92 -14.63
CA TYR A 99 32.97 29.13 -13.92
C TYR A 99 33.34 30.39 -14.70
N THR A 100 34.52 30.48 -15.32
CA THR A 100 34.89 31.66 -16.12
C THR A 100 33.96 31.84 -17.33
N GLN A 101 33.51 30.75 -17.95
CA GLN A 101 32.51 30.80 -19.02
C GLN A 101 31.14 31.30 -18.52
N ILE A 102 30.64 30.72 -17.42
CA ILE A 102 29.34 31.07 -16.83
C ILE A 102 29.35 32.50 -16.30
N SER A 103 30.39 32.91 -15.59
CA SER A 103 30.52 34.27 -15.03
C SER A 103 30.70 35.35 -16.11
N GLY A 104 31.40 35.06 -17.21
CA GLY A 104 31.49 35.96 -18.36
C GLY A 104 30.11 36.24 -18.96
N VAL A 105 29.28 35.20 -19.07
CA VAL A 105 27.88 35.34 -19.49
C VAL A 105 27.05 36.09 -18.45
N LEU A 106 27.17 35.73 -17.18
CA LEU A 106 26.43 36.36 -16.08
C LEU A 106 26.67 37.89 -16.06
N GLY A 107 27.92 38.32 -16.21
CA GLY A 107 28.29 39.74 -16.26
C GLY A 107 27.69 40.49 -17.45
N SER A 108 27.46 39.82 -18.58
CA SER A 108 26.77 40.41 -19.73
C SER A 108 25.27 40.63 -19.49
N LEU A 109 24.65 39.78 -18.66
CA LEU A 109 23.22 39.78 -18.35
C LEU A 109 22.87 40.63 -17.12
N ASP A 110 23.84 40.95 -16.27
CA ASP A 110 23.65 41.64 -14.98
C ASP A 110 23.19 43.12 -15.10
N SER A 111 22.99 43.59 -16.34
CA SER A 111 22.30 44.85 -16.66
C SER A 111 20.77 44.73 -16.65
N THR A 112 20.22 43.54 -16.39
CA THR A 112 18.78 43.26 -16.34
C THR A 112 18.22 43.28 -14.92
N GLU A 113 16.90 43.49 -14.81
CA GLU A 113 16.13 43.57 -13.54
C GLU A 113 16.29 42.33 -12.63
N TYR A 114 16.77 41.21 -13.16
CA TYR A 114 16.76 39.88 -12.53
C TYR A 114 17.83 39.67 -11.43
N GLN A 115 18.79 40.58 -11.24
CA GLN A 115 19.85 40.51 -10.20
C GLN A 115 20.56 39.14 -10.12
N LEU A 116 20.87 38.54 -11.27
CA LEU A 116 21.44 37.19 -11.36
C LEU A 116 22.81 37.07 -10.66
N SER A 117 23.57 38.16 -10.55
CA SER A 117 24.80 38.23 -9.75
C SER A 117 24.64 37.93 -8.27
N LYS A 118 23.41 38.01 -7.74
CA LYS A 118 23.09 37.67 -6.36
C LYS A 118 22.71 36.20 -6.15
N MET A 119 22.72 35.38 -7.18
CA MET A 119 22.42 33.95 -7.08
C MET A 119 23.70 33.14 -6.87
N ASP A 120 23.57 31.99 -6.21
CA ASP A 120 24.67 31.03 -6.13
C ASP A 120 24.66 30.11 -7.35
N ILE A 121 25.83 29.73 -7.84
CA ILE A 121 26.00 28.93 -9.05
C ILE A 121 26.37 27.51 -8.62
N TYR A 122 25.51 26.55 -8.94
CA TYR A 122 25.89 25.14 -8.84
C TYR A 122 26.59 24.68 -10.11
N ILE A 123 27.70 23.96 -9.96
CA ILE A 123 28.50 23.42 -11.07
C ILE A 123 28.81 21.95 -10.80
N ASP A 124 28.49 21.09 -11.76
CA ASP A 124 28.87 19.67 -11.75
C ASP A 124 29.57 19.26 -13.07
N PRO A 125 30.88 18.97 -13.03
CA PRO A 125 31.66 18.55 -14.19
C PRO A 125 31.42 17.07 -14.55
N THR A 126 30.38 16.80 -15.35
CA THR A 126 30.01 15.45 -15.78
C THR A 126 30.56 15.07 -17.17
N CYS A 127 30.19 13.88 -17.65
CA CYS A 127 30.41 13.44 -19.02
C CYS A 127 29.07 13.06 -19.64
N ASP A 128 28.91 13.40 -20.92
CA ASP A 128 27.76 13.02 -21.71
C ASP A 128 27.71 11.49 -21.83
N PRO A 129 26.63 10.81 -21.42
CA PRO A 129 26.54 9.36 -21.47
C PRO A 129 26.67 8.78 -22.88
N GLN A 130 26.26 9.51 -23.91
CA GLN A 130 26.22 9.02 -25.28
C GLN A 130 27.54 9.28 -26.02
N THR A 131 28.10 10.47 -25.85
CA THR A 131 29.30 10.89 -26.60
C THR A 131 30.60 10.76 -25.81
N GLY A 132 30.51 10.56 -24.48
CA GLY A 132 31.65 10.60 -23.58
C GLY A 132 32.28 12.00 -23.45
N GLN A 133 31.67 13.03 -24.06
CA GLN A 133 32.19 14.38 -24.04
C GLN A 133 32.09 14.97 -22.63
N LYS A 134 33.16 15.64 -22.20
CA LYS A 134 33.17 16.38 -20.92
C LYS A 134 32.20 17.56 -21.00
N ILE A 135 31.20 17.55 -20.14
CA ILE A 135 30.18 18.60 -20.04
C ILE A 135 30.19 19.21 -18.63
N CYS A 136 29.53 20.34 -18.51
CA CYS A 136 29.28 21.05 -17.26
C CYS A 136 27.78 21.16 -17.05
N ALA A 137 27.26 20.47 -16.05
CA ALA A 137 25.90 20.67 -15.60
C ALA A 137 25.86 21.89 -14.67
N TYR A 138 24.89 22.79 -14.82
CA TYR A 138 24.76 23.96 -13.96
C TYR A 138 23.30 24.35 -13.71
N TYR A 139 23.10 25.09 -12.62
CA TYR A 139 21.89 25.88 -12.35
C TYR A 139 22.21 27.03 -11.40
N LEU A 140 21.35 28.04 -11.36
CA LEU A 140 21.44 29.18 -10.45
C LEU A 140 20.45 29.02 -9.29
N VAL A 141 20.87 29.40 -8.08
CA VAL A 141 20.09 29.27 -6.86
C VAL A 141 19.75 30.65 -6.32
N ASP A 142 18.45 30.95 -6.26
CA ASP A 142 17.91 32.16 -5.66
C ASP A 142 17.38 31.88 -4.26
N HIS A 143 18.20 32.18 -3.25
CA HIS A 143 17.81 32.06 -1.84
C HIS A 143 16.80 33.12 -1.39
N CYS A 144 16.62 34.23 -2.12
CA CYS A 144 15.65 35.26 -1.77
C CYS A 144 14.23 34.85 -2.20
N ARG A 145 14.08 34.24 -3.38
CA ARG A 145 12.79 33.80 -3.92
C ARG A 145 12.48 32.32 -3.67
N HIS A 146 13.45 31.57 -3.14
CA HIS A 146 13.41 30.11 -2.98
C HIS A 146 13.09 29.43 -4.31
N SER A 147 13.91 29.68 -5.33
CA SER A 147 13.72 29.15 -6.69
C SER A 147 15.06 28.86 -7.36
N ILE A 148 15.00 28.08 -8.43
CA ILE A 148 16.11 27.86 -9.36
C ILE A 148 15.91 28.67 -10.63
N ALA A 149 17.01 29.08 -11.24
CA ALA A 149 17.02 29.79 -12.52
C ALA A 149 18.14 29.26 -13.44
N PHE A 150 18.04 29.64 -14.71
CA PHE A 150 19.00 29.29 -15.76
C PHE A 150 19.43 30.56 -16.50
N LEU A 151 20.60 30.51 -17.16
CA LEU A 151 21.11 31.65 -17.94
C LEU A 151 20.43 31.81 -19.31
N ARG A 152 19.71 30.78 -19.76
CA ARG A 152 18.94 30.79 -21.00
C ARG A 152 17.55 30.19 -20.77
N GLN A 153 16.67 30.45 -21.73
CA GLN A 153 15.36 29.80 -21.75
C GLN A 153 15.54 28.31 -22.07
N VAL A 154 14.97 27.45 -21.22
CA VAL A 154 15.04 25.99 -21.37
C VAL A 154 13.65 25.40 -21.21
N ASP A 155 13.40 24.35 -21.99
CA ASP A 155 12.17 23.57 -21.93
C ASP A 155 12.21 22.61 -20.72
N THR A 156 11.07 22.42 -20.06
CA THR A 156 10.97 21.54 -18.88
C THR A 156 11.42 20.12 -19.18
N GLY A 157 11.08 19.58 -20.35
CA GLY A 157 11.45 18.22 -20.75
C GLY A 157 12.96 18.03 -20.93
N ILE A 158 13.69 19.07 -21.33
CA ILE A 158 15.16 19.01 -21.52
C ILE A 158 15.88 18.81 -20.19
N VAL A 159 15.40 19.47 -19.12
CA VAL A 159 15.99 19.38 -17.78
C VAL A 159 15.42 18.24 -16.94
N GLY A 160 14.44 17.49 -17.47
CA GLY A 160 13.80 16.39 -16.75
C GLY A 160 12.68 16.82 -15.80
N LEU A 161 12.17 18.05 -15.92
CA LEU A 161 10.97 18.49 -15.23
C LEU A 161 9.71 18.01 -15.99
N PRO A 162 8.63 17.60 -15.30
CA PRO A 162 7.37 17.30 -15.95
C PRO A 162 6.75 18.55 -16.61
N ASP A 163 5.77 18.33 -17.49
CA ASP A 163 5.09 19.44 -18.15
C ASP A 163 4.33 20.32 -17.15
N ALA A 164 4.60 21.62 -17.20
CA ALA A 164 3.89 22.60 -16.38
C ALA A 164 2.58 23.02 -17.05
N ARG A 165 1.54 23.24 -16.22
CA ARG A 165 0.19 23.63 -16.71
C ARG A 165 0.06 25.13 -16.94
N ASN A 166 0.76 25.89 -16.12
CA ASN A 166 0.80 27.35 -16.12
C ASN A 166 2.06 27.81 -15.36
N THR A 167 2.25 29.12 -15.29
CA THR A 167 3.42 29.73 -14.63
C THR A 167 3.45 29.53 -13.12
N ILE A 168 2.28 29.44 -12.45
CA ILE A 168 2.18 29.16 -11.00
C ILE A 168 2.65 27.73 -10.73
N HIS A 169 2.26 26.77 -11.57
CA HIS A 169 2.71 25.39 -11.50
C HIS A 169 4.24 25.32 -11.66
N LEU A 170 4.77 25.98 -12.69
CA LEU A 170 6.22 26.01 -12.96
C LEU A 170 7.01 26.65 -11.81
N GLU A 171 6.54 27.78 -11.25
CA GLU A 171 7.17 28.41 -10.10
C GLU A 171 7.24 27.46 -8.90
N ARG A 172 6.18 26.69 -8.64
CA ARG A 172 6.18 25.69 -7.56
C ARG A 172 7.15 24.55 -7.82
N MET A 173 7.24 24.08 -9.05
CA MET A 173 8.21 23.04 -9.44
C MET A 173 9.64 23.51 -9.21
N LEU A 174 9.99 24.71 -9.67
CA LEU A 174 11.32 25.31 -9.44
C LEU A 174 11.60 25.55 -7.95
N ARG A 175 10.58 25.90 -7.16
CA ARG A 175 10.69 25.97 -5.71
C ARG A 175 10.92 24.61 -5.07
N GLY A 176 10.29 23.55 -5.56
CA GLY A 176 10.54 22.17 -5.11
C GLY A 176 12.01 21.80 -5.30
N GLU A 177 12.55 22.08 -6.49
CA GLU A 177 13.97 21.87 -6.80
C GLU A 177 14.89 22.69 -5.88
N TYR A 178 14.55 23.93 -5.56
CA TYR A 178 15.30 24.74 -4.59
C TYR A 178 15.43 24.04 -3.22
N TRP A 179 14.35 23.46 -2.71
CA TRP A 179 14.39 22.75 -1.43
C TRP A 179 15.18 21.45 -1.51
N THR A 180 15.15 20.76 -2.66
CA THR A 180 16.03 19.60 -2.92
C THR A 180 17.51 20.02 -2.93
N HIS A 181 17.86 21.16 -3.53
CA HIS A 181 19.21 21.72 -3.43
C HIS A 181 19.62 21.97 -1.98
N CYS A 182 18.74 22.61 -1.20
CA CYS A 182 18.99 22.87 0.22
C CYS A 182 19.10 21.59 1.07
N GLU A 183 18.39 20.53 0.69
CA GLU A 183 18.54 19.21 1.31
C GLU A 183 19.93 18.63 1.06
N TYR A 184 20.41 18.64 -0.20
CA TYR A 184 21.70 18.05 -0.57
C TYR A 184 22.92 18.87 -0.13
N MET A 185 22.80 20.20 -0.17
CA MET A 185 23.88 21.14 0.18
C MET A 185 23.39 22.17 1.20
N PRO A 186 23.11 21.75 2.45
CA PRO A 186 22.60 22.62 3.51
C PRO A 186 23.69 23.59 3.95
N ARG A 187 23.58 24.83 3.47
CA ARG A 187 24.50 25.92 3.78
C ARG A 187 24.26 26.47 5.20
N PRO A 188 25.26 26.46 6.11
CA PRO A 188 25.08 26.98 7.47
C PRO A 188 24.96 28.51 7.54
N ASP A 189 25.46 29.22 6.52
CA ASP A 189 25.51 30.68 6.48
C ASP A 189 24.20 31.34 6.00
N VAL A 190 23.25 30.54 5.48
CA VAL A 190 21.97 31.06 5.00
C VAL A 190 20.94 31.03 6.13
N ASP A 191 20.33 32.18 6.40
CA ASP A 191 19.26 32.29 7.40
C ASP A 191 17.95 31.72 6.85
N HIS A 192 17.49 30.63 7.47
CA HIS A 192 16.26 29.95 7.11
C HIS A 192 15.18 30.03 8.19
N THR A 193 15.38 30.88 9.21
CA THR A 193 14.46 31.00 10.35
C THR A 193 13.04 31.36 9.91
N ALA A 194 12.89 32.25 8.93
CA ALA A 194 11.58 32.62 8.39
C ALA A 194 10.87 31.43 7.71
N SER A 195 11.63 30.62 6.96
CA SER A 195 11.12 29.43 6.29
C SER A 195 10.74 28.32 7.28
N ALA A 196 11.53 28.15 8.35
CA ALA A 196 11.23 27.20 9.42
C ALA A 196 9.93 27.56 10.16
N ARG A 197 9.73 28.85 10.50
CA ARG A 197 8.45 29.32 11.10
C ARG A 197 7.27 29.12 10.17
N LYS A 198 7.45 29.38 8.87
CA LYS A 198 6.40 29.14 7.86
C LYS A 198 6.04 27.66 7.81
N LEU A 199 7.04 26.77 7.77
CA LEU A 199 6.84 25.33 7.78
C LEU A 199 6.12 24.88 9.05
N GLN A 200 6.47 25.41 10.22
CA GLN A 200 5.77 25.14 11.48
C GLN A 200 4.27 25.47 11.39
N GLY A 201 3.93 26.67 10.89
CA GLY A 201 2.53 27.07 10.69
C GLY A 201 1.80 26.18 9.68
N GLN A 202 2.47 25.78 8.60
CA GLN A 202 1.91 24.87 7.61
C GLN A 202 1.66 23.47 8.19
N LEU A 203 2.62 22.89 8.91
CA LEU A 203 2.47 21.58 9.56
C LEU A 203 1.33 21.58 10.58
N ALA A 204 1.20 22.64 11.38
CA ALA A 204 0.08 22.78 12.31
C ALA A 204 -1.27 22.84 11.57
N SER A 205 -1.34 23.58 10.47
CA SER A 205 -2.54 23.69 9.64
C SER A 205 -2.91 22.35 8.99
N LEU A 206 -1.92 21.63 8.45
CA LEU A 206 -2.12 20.29 7.85
C LEU A 206 -2.58 19.25 8.88
N MET A 207 -2.04 19.31 10.09
CA MET A 207 -2.48 18.45 11.19
C MET A 207 -3.96 18.69 11.52
N ILE A 208 -4.37 19.96 11.63
CA ILE A 208 -5.77 20.32 11.89
C ILE A 208 -6.66 19.88 10.74
N ASP A 209 -6.26 20.14 9.50
CA ASP A 209 -7.00 19.73 8.30
C ASP A 209 -7.22 18.22 8.25
N ASN A 210 -6.17 17.42 8.49
CA ASN A 210 -6.27 15.96 8.49
C ASN A 210 -7.18 15.42 9.61
N ILE A 211 -7.12 16.01 10.82
CA ILE A 211 -8.00 15.60 11.93
C ILE A 211 -9.46 16.03 11.70
N SER A 212 -9.67 17.17 11.05
CA SER A 212 -11.01 17.76 10.87
C SER A 212 -11.71 17.36 9.58
N SER A 213 -10.98 16.82 8.59
CA SER A 213 -11.49 16.49 7.27
C SER A 213 -11.03 15.11 6.82
N GLU A 214 -12.00 14.23 6.54
CA GLU A 214 -11.71 12.98 5.86
C GLU A 214 -11.16 13.21 4.46
N GLY A 215 -11.43 14.34 3.80
CA GLY A 215 -10.96 14.62 2.43
C GLY A 215 -9.57 15.25 2.31
N SER A 216 -8.82 15.35 3.42
CA SER A 216 -7.55 16.09 3.48
C SER A 216 -6.56 15.68 2.40
N THR A 217 -5.95 16.67 1.76
CA THR A 217 -4.87 16.50 0.79
C THR A 217 -3.48 16.52 1.45
N SER A 218 -3.43 16.52 2.78
CA SER A 218 -2.17 16.50 3.53
C SER A 218 -1.32 15.28 3.15
N PRO A 219 -0.03 15.47 2.81
CA PRO A 219 0.87 14.36 2.55
C PRO A 219 1.25 13.58 3.81
N PHE A 220 1.04 14.18 4.99
CA PHE A 220 1.47 13.66 6.29
C PHE A 220 0.29 13.28 7.17
N THR A 221 0.47 12.25 7.99
CA THR A 221 -0.49 11.92 9.05
C THR A 221 -0.40 12.91 10.21
N PRO A 222 -1.43 13.00 11.07
CA PRO A 222 -1.39 13.84 12.26
C PRO A 222 -0.20 13.53 13.18
N GLU A 223 0.18 12.27 13.29
CA GLU A 223 1.35 11.82 14.08
C GLU A 223 2.66 12.28 13.44
N GLU A 224 2.81 12.15 12.11
CA GLU A 224 3.98 12.64 11.38
C GLU A 224 4.13 14.16 11.53
N CYS A 225 3.04 14.92 11.35
CA CYS A 225 3.04 16.36 11.60
C CYS A 225 3.49 16.70 13.03
N LYS A 226 3.02 15.95 14.04
CA LYS A 226 3.42 16.14 15.44
C LYS A 226 4.90 15.87 15.65
N TYR A 227 5.45 14.82 15.04
CA TYR A 227 6.88 14.52 15.11
C TYR A 227 7.72 15.58 14.41
N TYR A 228 7.31 16.03 13.22
CA TYR A 228 8.00 17.07 12.48
C TYR A 228 7.98 18.41 13.22
N LEU A 229 6.84 18.80 13.80
CA LEU A 229 6.74 19.98 14.66
C LEU A 229 7.68 19.88 15.86
N LYS A 230 7.75 18.71 16.51
CA LYS A 230 8.67 18.49 17.63
C LYS A 230 10.14 18.62 17.21
N SER A 231 10.49 18.25 15.99
CA SER A 231 11.84 18.41 15.45
C SER A 231 12.16 19.85 15.01
N VAL A 232 11.17 20.61 14.53
CA VAL A 232 11.37 21.99 14.07
C VAL A 232 11.28 23.00 15.23
N ASN A 233 10.51 22.74 16.28
CA ASN A 233 10.29 23.69 17.39
C ASN A 233 11.57 24.11 18.16
N PRO A 234 12.50 23.19 18.50
CA PRO A 234 13.74 23.55 19.20
C PRO A 234 14.58 24.58 18.42
N SER A 235 14.60 24.48 17.09
CA SER A 235 15.36 25.38 16.20
C SER A 235 15.02 26.87 16.35
N ILE A 236 13.79 27.18 16.74
CA ILE A 236 13.28 28.56 16.81
C ILE A 236 13.55 29.16 18.20
N ASN A 237 13.55 28.33 19.25
CA ASN A 237 13.54 28.78 20.64
C ASN A 237 14.89 28.65 21.34
N GLU A 238 15.78 27.74 20.90
CA GLU A 238 17.07 27.46 21.55
C GLU A 238 18.23 27.36 20.54
N PRO A 239 18.71 28.49 20.00
CA PRO A 239 19.74 28.52 18.94
C PRO A 239 21.13 28.00 19.37
N GLN A 240 21.33 27.78 20.67
CA GLN A 240 22.64 27.48 21.28
C GLN A 240 23.03 25.98 21.30
N PHE A 241 22.12 25.07 20.96
CA PHE A 241 22.38 23.62 20.94
C PHE A 241 22.32 22.98 19.55
N LEU A 242 22.12 23.78 18.51
CA LEU A 242 21.82 23.29 17.18
C LEU A 242 23.04 23.18 16.29
N ASN A 243 23.25 21.99 15.72
CA ASN A 243 23.98 21.91 14.46
C ASN A 243 23.02 22.40 13.36
N TRP A 244 22.98 23.72 13.13
CA TRP A 244 22.03 24.42 12.23
C TRP A 244 21.87 23.72 10.88
N SER A 245 22.95 23.11 10.39
CA SER A 245 22.97 22.31 9.15
C SER A 245 22.07 21.07 9.16
N VAL A 246 21.95 20.36 10.30
CA VAL A 246 21.12 19.14 10.45
C VAL A 246 19.65 19.48 10.41
N GLU A 247 19.25 20.44 11.24
CA GLU A 247 17.84 20.82 11.36
C GLU A 247 17.37 21.54 10.11
N PHE A 248 18.26 22.30 9.47
CA PHE A 248 17.97 22.90 8.18
C PHE A 248 17.81 21.87 7.06
N SER A 249 18.72 20.90 6.92
CA SER A 249 18.60 19.81 5.94
C SER A 249 17.28 19.06 6.13
N PHE A 250 16.91 18.78 7.39
CA PHE A 250 15.62 18.17 7.72
C PHE A 250 14.42 19.04 7.33
N ALA A 251 14.43 20.33 7.69
CA ALA A 251 13.36 21.27 7.33
C ALA A 251 13.23 21.43 5.81
N ALA A 252 14.35 21.45 5.09
CA ALA A 252 14.38 21.48 3.63
C ALA A 252 13.75 20.22 3.02
N ARG A 253 14.07 19.02 3.55
CA ARG A 253 13.46 17.76 3.14
C ARG A 253 11.94 17.74 3.35
N VAL A 254 11.48 18.16 4.53
CA VAL A 254 10.03 18.23 4.82
C VAL A 254 9.33 19.26 3.93
N ASN A 255 9.96 20.42 3.66
CA ASN A 255 9.44 21.39 2.70
C ASN A 255 9.37 20.84 1.28
N SER A 256 10.38 20.09 0.84
CA SER A 256 10.41 19.46 -0.48
C SER A 256 9.23 18.50 -0.64
N LEU A 257 9.00 17.61 0.33
CA LEU A 257 7.84 16.70 0.35
C LEU A 257 6.50 17.45 0.36
N LEU A 258 6.40 18.52 1.15
CA LEU A 258 5.20 19.35 1.20
C LEU A 258 4.93 20.00 -0.16
N ILE A 259 5.95 20.56 -0.81
CA ILE A 259 5.81 21.22 -2.11
C ILE A 259 5.46 20.21 -3.20
N GLN A 260 6.03 19.01 -3.17
CA GLN A 260 5.63 17.93 -4.09
C GLN A 260 4.13 17.62 -3.97
N SER A 261 3.59 17.53 -2.75
CA SER A 261 2.15 17.39 -2.55
C SER A 261 1.37 18.58 -3.10
N GLN A 262 1.86 19.80 -2.89
CA GLN A 262 1.20 21.01 -3.40
C GLN A 262 1.21 21.11 -4.93
N ILE A 263 2.25 20.61 -5.59
CA ILE A 263 2.36 20.49 -7.05
C ILE A 263 1.30 19.51 -7.55
N ILE A 264 1.24 18.31 -6.97
CA ILE A 264 0.26 17.26 -7.33
C ILE A 264 -1.19 17.75 -7.13
N ASN A 265 -1.43 18.55 -6.10
CA ASN A 265 -2.74 19.11 -5.75
C ASN A 265 -3.02 20.50 -6.35
N LEU A 266 -2.16 21.00 -7.25
CA LEU A 266 -2.33 22.28 -7.95
C LEU A 266 -2.62 23.47 -7.04
N HIS A 267 -1.97 23.53 -5.88
CA HIS A 267 -2.24 24.60 -4.92
C HIS A 267 -2.04 25.98 -5.57
N GLY A 268 -2.89 26.94 -5.20
CA GLY A 268 -2.81 28.31 -5.73
C GLY A 268 -3.30 28.49 -7.17
N GLU A 269 -3.69 27.41 -7.86
CA GLU A 269 -4.42 27.50 -9.11
C GLU A 269 -5.93 27.59 -8.87
N GLN A 270 -6.67 28.09 -9.87
CA GLN A 270 -8.14 28.13 -9.80
C GLN A 270 -8.77 26.74 -9.69
N CYS A 271 -8.14 25.72 -10.28
CA CYS A 271 -8.59 24.33 -10.29
C CYS A 271 -7.87 23.47 -9.23
N ALA A 272 -7.43 24.07 -8.12
CA ALA A 272 -6.73 23.36 -7.04
C ALA A 272 -7.57 22.21 -6.48
N ARG A 273 -6.91 21.09 -6.15
CA ARG A 273 -7.57 19.95 -5.51
C ARG A 273 -7.87 20.29 -4.05
N ALA A 274 -9.14 20.55 -3.76
CA ALA A 274 -9.62 20.84 -2.40
C ALA A 274 -9.90 19.57 -1.58
N ASP A 275 -10.27 18.49 -2.25
CA ASP A 275 -10.54 17.18 -1.64
C ASP A 275 -9.76 16.10 -2.38
N ARG A 276 -9.14 15.17 -1.65
CA ARG A 276 -8.36 14.05 -2.23
C ARG A 276 -9.15 13.23 -3.26
N ALA A 277 -10.47 13.12 -3.11
CA ALA A 277 -11.34 12.34 -3.98
C ALA A 277 -11.80 13.12 -5.22
N MET A 278 -11.37 14.38 -5.38
CA MET A 278 -11.70 15.20 -6.54
C MET A 278 -10.82 14.87 -7.74
N ILE A 279 -11.45 14.59 -8.88
CA ILE A 279 -10.79 14.34 -10.16
C ILE A 279 -10.52 15.68 -10.83
N VAL A 280 -9.25 15.99 -11.09
CA VAL A 280 -8.84 17.26 -11.69
C VAL A 280 -8.25 17.06 -13.10
N THR A 281 -7.66 15.90 -13.37
CA THR A 281 -7.02 15.62 -14.68
C THR A 281 -7.92 14.90 -15.68
N ASP A 282 -9.23 14.83 -15.38
CA ASP A 282 -10.25 14.08 -16.13
C ASP A 282 -9.90 12.58 -16.35
N GLN A 283 -8.99 12.03 -15.55
CA GLN A 283 -8.65 10.60 -15.52
C GLN A 283 -9.70 9.82 -14.73
N ARG A 284 -10.85 9.59 -15.36
CA ARG A 284 -11.98 8.88 -14.76
C ARG A 284 -11.83 7.37 -14.95
N PRO A 285 -12.26 6.56 -13.96
CA PRO A 285 -12.39 5.12 -14.13
C PRO A 285 -13.31 4.79 -15.31
N PRO A 286 -13.00 3.73 -16.10
CA PRO A 286 -13.86 3.30 -17.18
C PRO A 286 -15.20 2.77 -16.67
N ALA A 287 -16.22 2.78 -17.52
CA ALA A 287 -17.54 2.27 -17.17
C ALA A 287 -17.48 0.76 -16.80
N ARG A 288 -18.29 0.38 -15.81
CA ARG A 288 -18.43 -1.03 -15.39
C ARG A 288 -19.04 -1.84 -16.53
N THR A 289 -18.39 -2.93 -16.93
CA THR A 289 -18.89 -3.78 -18.02
C THR A 289 -20.10 -4.62 -17.57
N ALA A 290 -21.01 -4.97 -18.47
CA ALA A 290 -22.19 -5.76 -18.13
C ALA A 290 -21.82 -7.16 -17.59
N LEU A 291 -20.83 -7.81 -18.23
CA LEU A 291 -20.25 -9.07 -17.75
C LEU A 291 -19.65 -8.91 -16.35
N TYR A 292 -19.04 -7.76 -16.06
CA TYR A 292 -18.51 -7.49 -14.74
C TYR A 292 -19.61 -7.47 -13.67
N LEU A 293 -20.71 -6.78 -13.93
CA LEU A 293 -21.81 -6.71 -12.97
C LEU A 293 -22.44 -8.08 -12.70
N GLN A 294 -22.56 -8.93 -13.73
CA GLN A 294 -23.11 -10.28 -13.58
C GLN A 294 -22.20 -11.18 -12.72
N LEU A 295 -20.89 -11.20 -13.00
CA LEU A 295 -19.93 -11.98 -12.22
C LEU A 295 -19.78 -11.45 -10.79
N SER A 296 -19.89 -10.14 -10.59
CA SER A 296 -19.92 -9.55 -9.25
C SER A 296 -21.09 -10.07 -8.43
N LYS A 297 -22.29 -10.19 -9.02
CA LYS A 297 -23.46 -10.76 -8.33
C LYS A 297 -23.24 -12.22 -7.93
N PHE A 298 -22.58 -13.00 -8.78
CA PHE A 298 -22.19 -14.38 -8.44
C PHE A 298 -21.17 -14.45 -7.29
N MET A 299 -20.36 -13.41 -7.11
CA MET A 299 -19.40 -13.25 -6.02
C MET A 299 -19.94 -12.39 -4.87
N PHE A 300 -21.27 -12.35 -4.68
CA PHE A 300 -21.93 -11.66 -3.57
C PHE A 300 -21.63 -10.15 -3.47
N ASP A 301 -21.42 -9.49 -4.60
CA ASP A 301 -21.04 -8.07 -4.70
C ASP A 301 -19.72 -7.69 -4.01
N CYS A 302 -18.90 -8.67 -3.61
CA CYS A 302 -17.53 -8.42 -3.11
C CYS A 302 -16.68 -7.65 -4.15
N PRO A 303 -16.67 -8.00 -5.46
CA PRO A 303 -15.86 -7.29 -6.45
C PRO A 303 -16.20 -5.82 -6.55
N VAL A 304 -17.49 -5.45 -6.51
CA VAL A 304 -17.90 -4.04 -6.54
C VAL A 304 -17.39 -3.28 -5.32
N THR A 305 -17.42 -3.89 -4.14
CA THR A 305 -16.89 -3.28 -2.91
C THR A 305 -15.39 -3.05 -3.00
N HIS A 306 -14.63 -4.06 -3.45
CA HIS A 306 -13.18 -3.93 -3.63
C HIS A 306 -12.82 -2.94 -4.74
N LEU A 307 -13.57 -2.91 -5.85
CA LEU A 307 -13.37 -1.96 -6.94
C LEU A 307 -13.57 -0.52 -6.45
N ASN A 308 -14.66 -0.25 -5.72
CA ASN A 308 -14.91 1.09 -5.19
C ASN A 308 -13.80 1.54 -4.23
N ARG A 309 -13.26 0.63 -3.39
CA ARG A 309 -12.12 0.92 -2.51
C ARG A 309 -10.84 1.21 -3.29
N LEU A 310 -10.57 0.43 -4.34
CA LEU A 310 -9.43 0.63 -5.22
C LEU A 310 -9.52 1.94 -6.01
N GLU A 311 -10.68 2.23 -6.60
CA GLU A 311 -10.94 3.48 -7.31
C GLU A 311 -10.85 4.70 -6.37
N HIS A 312 -11.35 4.59 -5.13
CA HIS A 312 -11.22 5.66 -4.14
C HIS A 312 -9.75 5.90 -3.76
N ALA A 313 -8.96 4.83 -3.58
CA ALA A 313 -7.54 4.94 -3.27
C ALA A 313 -6.68 5.40 -4.47
N TRP A 314 -7.12 5.14 -5.71
CA TRP A 314 -6.46 5.48 -6.97
C TRP A 314 -7.14 6.65 -7.69
N THR A 315 -7.63 7.63 -6.93
CA THR A 315 -8.32 8.77 -7.52
C THR A 315 -7.33 9.61 -8.33
N ASP A 316 -7.67 9.92 -9.59
CA ASP A 316 -6.86 10.76 -10.48
C ASP A 316 -5.40 10.25 -10.63
N ARG A 317 -5.21 8.92 -10.48
CA ARG A 317 -3.92 8.21 -10.46
C ARG A 317 -2.92 8.72 -9.41
N ILE A 318 -3.44 9.22 -8.29
CA ILE A 318 -2.66 9.67 -7.15
C ILE A 318 -2.95 8.76 -5.96
N ILE A 319 -1.91 8.36 -5.24
CA ILE A 319 -2.00 7.60 -4.00
C ILE A 319 -1.29 8.34 -2.90
N TYR A 320 -1.89 8.34 -1.71
CA TYR A 320 -1.26 8.78 -0.48
C TYR A 320 -0.72 7.58 0.28
N SER A 321 0.52 7.66 0.77
CA SER A 321 1.22 6.54 1.44
C SER A 321 0.41 5.97 2.62
N HIS A 322 -0.23 6.83 3.42
CA HIS A 322 -1.01 6.39 4.57
C HIS A 322 -2.29 5.64 4.16
N HIS A 323 -2.97 6.07 3.10
CA HIS A 323 -4.14 5.36 2.56
C HIS A 323 -3.76 4.03 1.90
N TRP A 324 -2.64 4.00 1.19
CA TRP A 324 -2.11 2.75 0.64
C TRP A 324 -1.79 1.73 1.73
N LYS A 325 -1.08 2.16 2.77
CA LYS A 325 -0.74 1.32 3.91
C LYS A 325 -1.98 0.81 4.63
N LYS A 326 -2.98 1.67 4.84
CA LYS A 326 -4.27 1.30 5.45
C LYS A 326 -5.02 0.28 4.60
N LEU A 327 -5.15 0.52 3.30
CA LEU A 327 -5.78 -0.41 2.37
C LEU A 327 -5.08 -1.78 2.39
N LEU A 328 -3.75 -1.80 2.36
CA LEU A 328 -2.96 -3.03 2.40
C LEU A 328 -3.20 -3.82 3.69
N SER A 329 -3.23 -3.14 4.85
CA SER A 329 -3.50 -3.80 6.13
C SER A 329 -4.92 -4.39 6.20
N GLU A 330 -5.93 -3.65 5.74
CA GLU A 330 -7.31 -4.12 5.73
C GLU A 330 -7.50 -5.32 4.79
N LEU A 331 -6.90 -5.29 3.59
CA LEU A 331 -6.96 -6.41 2.65
C LEU A 331 -6.28 -7.68 3.22
N ILE A 332 -5.11 -7.52 3.84
CA ILE A 332 -4.41 -8.64 4.47
C ILE A 332 -5.26 -9.24 5.59
N GLU A 333 -5.85 -8.39 6.45
CA GLU A 333 -6.74 -8.84 7.52
C GLU A 333 -7.96 -9.58 6.97
N GLU A 334 -8.65 -9.01 5.98
CA GLU A 334 -9.81 -9.62 5.33
C GLU A 334 -9.49 -11.00 4.72
N TRP A 335 -8.35 -11.14 4.05
CA TRP A 335 -7.94 -12.43 3.50
C TRP A 335 -7.55 -13.44 4.59
N THR A 336 -6.97 -13.00 5.71
CA THR A 336 -6.70 -13.89 6.84
C THR A 336 -7.99 -14.41 7.47
N VAL A 337 -9.00 -13.56 7.62
CA VAL A 337 -10.33 -13.95 8.13
C VAL A 337 -11.01 -14.91 7.15
N ALA A 338 -11.00 -14.60 5.85
CA ALA A 338 -11.57 -15.48 4.82
C ALA A 338 -10.93 -16.88 4.82
N ALA A 339 -9.59 -16.95 4.95
CA ALA A 339 -8.87 -18.22 5.06
C ALA A 339 -9.26 -18.99 6.34
N GLY A 340 -9.43 -18.29 7.47
CA GLY A 340 -9.89 -18.89 8.72
C GLY A 340 -11.30 -19.48 8.61
N VAL A 341 -12.25 -18.72 8.07
CA VAL A 341 -13.62 -19.20 7.82
C VAL A 341 -13.62 -20.38 6.86
N GLY A 342 -12.86 -20.31 5.77
CA GLY A 342 -12.68 -21.42 4.83
C GLY A 342 -12.12 -22.67 5.51
N GLY A 343 -11.17 -22.52 6.44
CA GLY A 343 -10.62 -23.60 7.25
C GLY A 343 -11.66 -24.28 8.16
N LEU A 344 -12.56 -23.50 8.80
CA LEU A 344 -13.64 -24.05 9.62
C LEU A 344 -14.65 -24.85 8.79
N VAL A 345 -15.03 -24.35 7.62
CA VAL A 345 -15.91 -25.08 6.68
C VAL A 345 -15.23 -26.35 6.19
N TRP A 346 -13.93 -26.30 5.88
CA TRP A 346 -13.15 -27.46 5.47
C TRP A 346 -13.13 -28.56 6.55
N ILE A 347 -12.88 -28.20 7.82
CA ILE A 347 -12.94 -29.14 8.96
C ILE A 347 -14.35 -29.74 9.08
N SER A 348 -15.39 -28.90 8.95
CA SER A 348 -16.78 -29.35 9.02
C SER A 348 -17.10 -30.36 7.90
N ASN A 349 -16.62 -30.12 6.69
CA ASN A 349 -16.81 -31.04 5.56
C ASN A 349 -16.17 -32.40 5.83
N ILE A 350 -14.96 -32.44 6.42
CA ILE A 350 -14.29 -33.71 6.78
C ILE A 350 -15.15 -34.54 7.74
N VAL A 351 -15.77 -33.91 8.74
CA VAL A 351 -16.67 -34.58 9.68
C VAL A 351 -17.95 -35.05 8.98
N LEU A 352 -18.50 -34.23 8.07
CA LEU A 352 -19.73 -34.59 7.36
C LEU A 352 -19.52 -35.72 6.34
N PHE A 353 -18.33 -35.83 5.74
CA PHE A 353 -17.99 -36.93 4.83
C PHE A 353 -18.10 -38.30 5.50
N THR A 354 -17.75 -38.42 6.79
CA THR A 354 -17.86 -39.69 7.52
C THR A 354 -19.29 -40.02 7.91
N SER A 355 -20.18 -39.03 7.90
CA SER A 355 -21.56 -39.14 8.41
C SER A 355 -22.60 -39.35 7.30
N THR A 356 -22.21 -39.29 6.02
CA THR A 356 -23.15 -39.31 4.90
C THR A 356 -22.90 -40.46 3.93
N SER A 357 -23.99 -41.11 3.51
CA SER A 357 -23.97 -42.15 2.47
C SER A 357 -24.64 -41.70 1.17
N SER A 358 -25.16 -40.46 1.12
CA SER A 358 -25.85 -39.91 -0.05
C SER A 358 -24.85 -39.41 -1.08
N THR A 359 -24.93 -39.90 -2.31
CA THR A 359 -24.09 -39.44 -3.44
C THR A 359 -24.17 -37.94 -3.68
N ILE A 360 -25.38 -37.35 -3.63
CA ILE A 360 -25.59 -35.90 -3.81
C ILE A 360 -24.91 -35.09 -2.71
N ALA A 361 -25.04 -35.48 -1.45
CA ALA A 361 -24.36 -34.83 -0.32
C ALA A 361 -22.83 -34.92 -0.46
N LEU A 362 -22.30 -36.10 -0.84
CA LEU A 362 -20.87 -36.28 -1.09
C LEU A 362 -20.35 -35.35 -2.20
N LEU A 363 -21.10 -35.18 -3.30
CA LEU A 363 -20.73 -34.27 -4.38
C LEU A 363 -20.71 -32.81 -3.91
N LEU A 364 -21.75 -32.37 -3.19
CA LEU A 364 -21.82 -31.00 -2.66
C LEU A 364 -20.68 -30.69 -1.68
N LEU A 365 -20.39 -31.63 -0.76
CA LEU A 365 -19.25 -31.51 0.16
C LEU A 365 -17.91 -31.54 -0.58
N GLY A 366 -17.79 -32.33 -1.65
CA GLY A 366 -16.61 -32.38 -2.52
C GLY A 366 -16.32 -31.04 -3.17
N VAL A 367 -17.32 -30.44 -3.83
CA VAL A 367 -17.17 -29.11 -4.45
C VAL A 367 -16.89 -28.04 -3.40
N SER A 368 -17.59 -28.09 -2.25
CA SER A 368 -17.33 -27.18 -1.12
C SER A 368 -15.88 -27.27 -0.64
N THR A 369 -15.36 -28.49 -0.48
CA THR A 369 -13.97 -28.74 -0.04
C THR A 369 -12.96 -28.18 -1.03
N ILE A 370 -13.15 -28.41 -2.33
CA ILE A 370 -12.28 -27.84 -3.37
C ILE A 370 -12.32 -26.31 -3.33
N ALA A 371 -13.50 -25.71 -3.18
CA ALA A 371 -13.66 -24.27 -3.06
C ALA A 371 -12.94 -23.71 -1.83
N THR A 372 -13.02 -24.36 -0.66
CA THR A 372 -12.28 -23.92 0.54
C THR A 372 -10.76 -23.99 0.37
N VAL A 373 -10.25 -25.06 -0.26
CA VAL A 373 -8.81 -25.22 -0.49
C VAL A 373 -8.31 -24.17 -1.48
N TYR A 374 -9.04 -23.95 -2.58
CA TYR A 374 -8.71 -22.92 -3.56
C TYR A 374 -8.76 -21.51 -2.95
N GLY A 375 -9.82 -21.20 -2.20
CA GLY A 375 -9.96 -19.91 -1.51
C GLY A 375 -8.85 -19.65 -0.50
N ALA A 376 -8.48 -20.64 0.30
CA ALA A 376 -7.38 -20.55 1.26
C ALA A 376 -6.02 -20.39 0.55
N ALA A 377 -5.76 -21.16 -0.50
CA ALA A 377 -4.54 -21.03 -1.30
C ALA A 377 -4.44 -19.64 -1.93
N LYS A 378 -5.54 -19.12 -2.48
CA LYS A 378 -5.61 -17.75 -3.03
C LYS A 378 -5.38 -16.69 -1.96
N ALA A 379 -6.00 -16.81 -0.78
CA ALA A 379 -5.75 -15.91 0.34
C ALA A 379 -4.27 -15.86 0.72
N LEU A 380 -3.63 -17.02 0.87
CA LEU A 380 -2.20 -17.11 1.22
C LEU A 380 -1.29 -16.50 0.14
N LEU A 381 -1.57 -16.76 -1.14
CA LEU A 381 -0.84 -16.17 -2.25
C LEU A 381 -0.99 -14.64 -2.28
N LEU A 382 -2.20 -14.14 -2.08
CA LEU A 382 -2.48 -12.70 -2.02
C LEU A 382 -1.76 -12.05 -0.83
N ILE A 383 -1.85 -12.62 0.37
CA ILE A 383 -1.14 -12.13 1.56
C ILE A 383 0.37 -12.09 1.31
N ARG A 384 0.94 -13.15 0.72
CA ARG A 384 2.38 -13.20 0.42
C ARG A 384 2.78 -12.11 -0.58
N LYS A 385 2.05 -11.97 -1.69
CA LYS A 385 2.29 -10.94 -2.72
C LYS A 385 2.21 -9.53 -2.13
N HIS A 386 1.19 -9.28 -1.31
CA HIS A 386 0.92 -7.94 -0.76
C HIS A 386 1.83 -7.57 0.39
N ARG A 387 2.28 -8.52 1.22
CA ARG A 387 3.32 -8.26 2.24
C ARG A 387 4.68 -7.90 1.63
N SER A 388 4.96 -8.36 0.41
CA SER A 388 6.18 -7.97 -0.31
C SER A 388 6.08 -6.63 -1.04
N LEU A 389 4.89 -6.04 -1.14
CA LEU A 389 4.75 -4.70 -1.72
C LEU A 389 5.31 -3.65 -0.76
N GLY A 390 6.00 -2.65 -1.30
CA GLY A 390 6.47 -1.53 -0.52
C GLY A 390 5.31 -0.70 0.04
N GLN A 391 5.55 -0.04 1.18
CA GLN A 391 4.51 0.68 1.93
C GLN A 391 4.34 2.15 1.49
N TYR A 392 5.18 2.64 0.60
CA TYR A 392 5.15 4.03 0.12
C TYR A 392 4.24 4.21 -1.08
N ALA A 393 3.72 5.43 -1.26
CA ALA A 393 2.85 5.80 -2.38
C ALA A 393 3.42 5.42 -3.75
N VAL A 394 4.74 5.55 -3.95
CA VAL A 394 5.42 5.19 -5.21
C VAL A 394 5.17 3.73 -5.56
N HIS A 395 5.32 2.81 -4.61
CA HIS A 395 5.08 1.38 -4.84
C HIS A 395 3.62 1.07 -5.11
N GLY A 396 2.70 1.72 -4.40
CA GLY A 396 1.28 1.60 -4.67
C GLY A 396 0.91 2.10 -6.07
N SER A 397 1.47 3.24 -6.48
CA SER A 397 1.18 3.85 -7.78
C SER A 397 1.70 2.99 -8.93
N GLN A 398 2.92 2.47 -8.81
CA GLN A 398 3.49 1.52 -9.77
C GLN A 398 2.62 0.26 -9.86
N TYR A 399 2.26 -0.32 -8.72
CA TYR A 399 1.44 -1.52 -8.68
C TYR A 399 0.05 -1.32 -9.32
N LEU A 400 -0.67 -0.24 -9.00
CA LEU A 400 -1.99 0.01 -9.58
C LEU A 400 -1.88 0.37 -11.06
N GLN A 401 -0.87 1.14 -11.46
CA GLN A 401 -0.63 1.46 -12.87
C GLN A 401 -0.30 0.22 -13.71
N GLU A 402 0.48 -0.74 -13.18
CA GLU A 402 0.78 -2.02 -13.84
C GLU A 402 -0.46 -2.91 -14.00
N ASN A 403 -1.43 -2.81 -13.09
CA ASN A 403 -2.65 -3.62 -13.10
C ASN A 403 -3.86 -2.89 -13.73
N GLU A 404 -3.75 -1.59 -14.02
CA GLU A 404 -4.80 -0.79 -14.65
C GLU A 404 -4.86 -1.09 -16.16
N LYS A 405 -5.99 -1.60 -16.62
CA LYS A 405 -6.25 -1.82 -18.06
C LYS A 405 -7.00 -0.64 -18.66
N TYR A 406 -6.67 -0.25 -19.89
CA TYR A 406 -7.34 0.87 -20.56
C TYR A 406 -8.86 0.71 -20.67
N ALA A 407 -9.35 -0.50 -20.97
CA ALA A 407 -10.78 -0.75 -21.19
C ALA A 407 -11.57 -1.07 -19.91
N THR A 408 -10.95 -1.76 -18.94
CA THR A 408 -11.64 -2.31 -17.76
C THR A 408 -11.14 -1.72 -16.44
N GLY A 409 -10.12 -0.87 -16.46
CA GLY A 409 -9.55 -0.24 -15.28
C GLY A 409 -9.00 -1.28 -14.31
N LEU A 410 -9.47 -1.22 -13.06
CA LEU A 410 -9.08 -2.13 -11.98
C LEU A 410 -10.11 -3.25 -11.72
N GLN A 411 -11.06 -3.47 -12.64
CA GLN A 411 -12.11 -4.49 -12.50
C GLN A 411 -11.52 -5.89 -12.27
N ASP A 412 -10.46 -6.27 -12.99
CA ASP A 412 -9.84 -7.59 -12.86
C ASP A 412 -9.17 -7.79 -11.50
N LEU A 413 -8.53 -6.74 -10.99
CA LEU A 413 -7.90 -6.75 -9.68
C LEU A 413 -8.96 -6.93 -8.57
N SER A 414 -10.13 -6.30 -8.74
CA SER A 414 -11.24 -6.45 -7.80
C SER A 414 -11.77 -7.89 -7.72
N TYR A 415 -11.76 -8.64 -8.83
CA TYR A 415 -12.09 -10.06 -8.81
C TYR A 415 -11.07 -10.88 -8.05
N GLU A 416 -9.79 -10.62 -8.30
CA GLU A 416 -8.71 -11.34 -7.64
C GLU A 416 -8.82 -11.17 -6.11
N TYR A 417 -9.10 -9.94 -5.64
CA TYR A 417 -9.21 -9.62 -4.22
C TYR A 417 -10.43 -10.22 -3.55
N SER A 418 -11.52 -10.40 -4.31
CA SER A 418 -12.78 -10.97 -3.83
C SER A 418 -12.79 -12.49 -3.76
N CYS A 419 -11.87 -13.15 -4.47
CA CYS A 419 -11.87 -14.58 -4.66
C CYS A 419 -11.86 -15.39 -3.34
N PRO A 420 -11.03 -15.08 -2.32
CA PRO A 420 -11.04 -15.81 -1.05
C PRO A 420 -12.41 -15.82 -0.36
N TRP A 421 -13.07 -14.67 -0.27
CA TRP A 421 -14.37 -14.53 0.37
C TRP A 421 -15.48 -15.20 -0.44
N ALA A 422 -15.51 -15.02 -1.76
CA ALA A 422 -16.50 -15.67 -2.60
C ALA A 422 -16.42 -17.19 -2.50
N CYS A 423 -15.21 -17.76 -2.47
CA CYS A 423 -15.00 -19.19 -2.29
C CYS A 423 -15.47 -19.68 -0.91
N ALA A 424 -15.17 -18.94 0.17
CA ALA A 424 -15.63 -19.29 1.52
C ALA A 424 -17.17 -19.26 1.64
N LEU A 425 -17.82 -18.26 1.05
CA LEU A 425 -19.28 -18.14 1.06
C LEU A 425 -19.95 -19.26 0.24
N TRP A 426 -19.47 -19.53 -0.97
CA TRP A 426 -19.98 -20.65 -1.78
C TRP A 426 -19.78 -22.00 -1.09
N ALA A 427 -18.62 -22.22 -0.48
CA ALA A 427 -18.36 -23.44 0.29
C ALA A 427 -19.35 -23.59 1.45
N GLY A 428 -19.53 -22.54 2.26
CA GLY A 428 -20.48 -22.56 3.37
C GLY A 428 -21.93 -22.81 2.92
N ALA A 429 -22.35 -22.21 1.81
CA ALA A 429 -23.67 -22.43 1.22
C ALA A 429 -23.85 -23.88 0.75
N LEU A 430 -22.88 -24.44 0.02
CA LEU A 430 -22.92 -25.83 -0.46
C LEU A 430 -22.92 -26.84 0.69
N THR A 431 -22.12 -26.61 1.73
CA THR A 431 -22.12 -27.45 2.94
C THR A 431 -23.47 -27.39 3.64
N SER A 432 -24.07 -26.20 3.73
CA SER A 432 -25.41 -26.02 4.32
C SER A 432 -26.49 -26.75 3.54
N ILE A 433 -26.47 -26.68 2.21
CA ILE A 433 -27.40 -27.43 1.34
C ILE A 433 -27.19 -28.94 1.52
N SER A 434 -25.94 -29.40 1.63
CA SER A 434 -25.65 -30.81 1.90
C SER A 434 -26.21 -31.28 3.24
N VAL A 435 -26.05 -30.49 4.30
CA VAL A 435 -26.60 -30.81 5.63
C VAL A 435 -28.12 -30.88 5.58
N LEU A 436 -28.78 -29.92 4.93
CA LEU A 436 -30.23 -29.94 4.74
C LEU A 436 -30.70 -31.19 3.98
N TRP A 437 -29.97 -31.58 2.93
CA TRP A 437 -30.24 -32.80 2.17
C TRP A 437 -30.08 -34.06 3.03
N MET A 438 -29.04 -34.12 3.85
CA MET A 438 -28.82 -35.22 4.80
C MET A 438 -29.96 -35.34 5.81
N ILE A 439 -30.40 -34.22 6.39
CA ILE A 439 -31.51 -34.19 7.35
C ILE A 439 -32.80 -34.67 6.66
N LEU A 440 -33.10 -34.16 5.47
CA LEU A 440 -34.29 -34.55 4.72
C LEU A 440 -34.30 -36.06 4.43
N ASN A 441 -33.17 -36.62 3.98
CA ASN A 441 -33.06 -38.06 3.72
C ASN A 441 -33.24 -38.90 4.97
N GLN A 442 -32.67 -38.48 6.12
CA GLN A 442 -32.85 -39.20 7.38
C GLN A 442 -34.30 -39.15 7.88
N VAL A 443 -34.99 -38.02 7.71
CA VAL A 443 -36.40 -37.91 8.08
C VAL A 443 -37.26 -38.81 7.19
N VAL A 444 -37.04 -38.78 5.87
CA VAL A 444 -37.77 -39.62 4.92
C VAL A 444 -37.53 -41.11 5.19
N SER A 445 -36.29 -41.52 5.46
CA SER A 445 -35.98 -42.93 5.76
C SER A 445 -36.67 -43.40 7.04
N ARG A 446 -36.64 -42.59 8.12
CA ARG A 446 -37.31 -42.93 9.38
C ARG A 446 -38.83 -42.97 9.25
N VAL A 447 -39.41 -42.05 8.48
CA VAL A 447 -40.86 -42.06 8.20
C VAL A 447 -41.25 -43.30 7.40
N LEU A 448 -40.46 -43.69 6.40
CA LEU A 448 -40.67 -44.92 5.62
C LEU A 448 -40.56 -46.17 6.50
N GLU A 449 -39.56 -46.25 7.39
CA GLU A 449 -39.42 -47.33 8.37
C GLU A 449 -40.62 -47.38 9.35
N LEU A 450 -41.14 -46.23 9.76
CA LEU A 450 -42.34 -46.15 10.59
C LEU A 450 -43.58 -46.67 9.84
N PHE A 451 -43.77 -46.28 8.58
CA PHE A 451 -44.86 -46.81 7.75
C PHE A 451 -44.73 -48.30 7.48
N LEU A 452 -43.52 -48.81 7.24
CA LEU A 452 -43.28 -50.24 7.04
C LEU A 452 -43.50 -51.04 8.33
N SER A 453 -43.11 -50.50 9.50
CA SER A 453 -43.36 -51.16 10.79
C SER A 453 -44.85 -51.15 11.19
N LEU A 454 -45.60 -50.09 10.85
CA LEU A 454 -47.06 -50.04 10.99
C LEU A 454 -47.79 -50.92 9.96
N GLY A 455 -47.25 -51.04 8.75
CA GLY A 455 -47.78 -51.89 7.67
C GLY A 455 -47.52 -53.38 7.87
N PHE A 456 -46.60 -53.76 8.77
CA PHE A 456 -46.32 -55.13 9.18
C PHE A 456 -47.12 -55.52 10.43
N ILE A 457 -48.45 -55.38 10.38
CA ILE A 457 -49.29 -56.31 11.16
C ILE A 457 -49.16 -57.65 10.43
N PRO A 458 -48.50 -58.68 11.00
CA PRO A 458 -48.31 -59.92 10.28
C PRO A 458 -49.69 -60.46 9.88
N PRO A 459 -49.87 -61.00 8.66
CA PRO A 459 -51.13 -61.63 8.26
C PRO A 459 -51.55 -62.77 9.22
N TYR A 460 -50.64 -63.23 10.08
CA TYR A 460 -50.91 -64.12 11.21
C TYR A 460 -51.84 -63.53 12.29
N ALA A 461 -51.79 -62.22 12.55
CA ALA A 461 -52.71 -61.56 13.49
C ALA A 461 -54.12 -61.39 12.90
N LEU A 462 -54.22 -61.19 11.58
CA LEU A 462 -55.50 -61.20 10.85
C LEU A 462 -56.07 -62.63 10.75
N CYS A 463 -55.24 -63.65 10.48
CA CYS A 463 -55.68 -65.05 10.41
C CYS A 463 -56.10 -65.63 11.77
N THR A 464 -55.42 -65.28 12.87
CA THR A 464 -55.83 -65.72 14.22
C THR A 464 -57.08 -65.00 14.71
N GLY A 465 -57.27 -63.72 14.33
CA GLY A 465 -58.51 -62.98 14.55
C GLY A 465 -59.71 -63.60 13.82
N THR A 466 -59.57 -64.00 12.55
CA THR A 466 -60.65 -64.62 11.78
C THR A 466 -60.98 -66.05 12.24
N LEU A 467 -60.00 -66.83 12.72
CA LEU A 467 -60.24 -68.16 13.27
C LEU A 467 -60.97 -68.10 14.63
N MET A 468 -60.65 -67.11 15.48
CA MET A 468 -61.36 -66.89 16.75
C MET A 468 -62.79 -66.39 16.55
N LEU A 469 -63.05 -65.56 15.53
CA LEU A 469 -64.41 -65.13 15.15
C LEU A 469 -65.26 -66.25 14.52
N GLY A 470 -64.64 -67.16 13.76
CA GLY A 470 -65.32 -68.36 13.24
C GLY A 470 -65.74 -69.35 14.34
N ALA A 471 -64.91 -69.53 15.37
CA ALA A 471 -65.25 -70.38 16.52
C ALA A 471 -66.35 -69.78 17.42
N TRP A 472 -66.44 -68.45 17.50
CA TRP A 472 -67.44 -67.76 18.32
C TRP A 472 -68.83 -67.71 17.66
N THR A 473 -68.90 -67.70 16.32
CA THR A 473 -70.16 -67.64 15.56
C THR A 473 -70.85 -69.00 15.38
N CYS A 474 -70.11 -70.11 15.41
CA CYS A 474 -70.70 -71.46 15.44
C CYS A 474 -71.34 -71.85 16.79
N GLY A 475 -71.14 -71.06 17.85
CA GLY A 475 -71.56 -71.41 19.22
C GLY A 475 -72.96 -70.93 19.64
N ARG A 476 -73.74 -70.27 18.78
CA ARG A 476 -75.02 -69.65 19.20
C ARG A 476 -76.16 -69.74 18.17
N VAL A 477 -76.65 -70.94 17.86
CA VAL A 477 -77.99 -71.11 17.26
C VAL A 477 -78.64 -72.45 17.72
N VAL A 478 -79.62 -72.36 18.66
CA VAL A 478 -80.91 -73.13 18.72
C VAL A 478 -80.91 -74.49 19.50
N PRO A 479 -82.03 -74.93 20.16
CA PRO A 479 -82.30 -74.73 21.59
C PRO A 479 -82.69 -76.04 22.34
N SER A 480 -83.18 -75.88 23.56
CA SER A 480 -83.72 -76.87 24.50
C SER A 480 -84.69 -77.92 23.92
N ASP A 481 -84.54 -79.19 24.31
CA ASP A 481 -85.57 -79.87 25.09
C ASP A 481 -85.13 -81.17 25.79
N ALA A 482 -85.86 -81.46 26.87
CA ALA A 482 -85.62 -82.40 27.96
C ALA A 482 -85.56 -83.90 27.62
N LYS A 483 -84.71 -84.67 28.32
CA LYS A 483 -85.10 -85.66 29.38
C LYS A 483 -83.96 -86.62 29.79
N LYS A 484 -83.70 -86.61 31.12
CA LYS A 484 -83.63 -87.74 32.06
C LYS A 484 -82.51 -88.83 31.94
N ILE A 485 -81.81 -88.99 33.07
CA ILE A 485 -81.50 -90.24 33.84
C ILE A 485 -80.00 -90.45 34.19
N THR A 486 -79.73 -90.28 35.51
CA THR A 486 -78.72 -90.93 36.42
C THR A 486 -77.23 -90.83 36.07
N SER A 487 -76.24 -90.82 36.96
CA SER A 487 -76.00 -90.80 38.42
C SER A 487 -74.45 -90.86 38.48
N SER A 488 -73.66 -90.14 39.28
CA SER A 488 -73.49 -90.26 40.73
C SER A 488 -72.16 -89.54 41.06
N THR A 489 -72.09 -88.90 42.24
CA THR A 489 -70.90 -88.75 43.13
C THR A 489 -69.54 -88.32 42.54
N LYS A 490 -68.82 -87.31 43.04
CA LYS A 490 -68.52 -87.05 44.46
C LYS A 490 -67.83 -85.69 44.63
N THR A 491 -68.14 -85.07 45.74
CA THR A 491 -67.63 -83.85 46.39
C THR A 491 -66.13 -83.94 46.74
N ASN A 492 -65.38 -82.84 46.61
CA ASN A 492 -64.77 -82.17 47.78
C ASN A 492 -64.04 -80.86 47.45
N SER A 493 -64.19 -79.95 48.42
CA SER A 493 -63.72 -78.58 48.58
C SER A 493 -62.30 -78.48 49.15
N HIS A 494 -61.82 -77.22 49.25
CA HIS A 494 -60.69 -76.64 50.03
C HIS A 494 -59.57 -76.06 49.13
N ILE A 495 -58.92 -74.91 49.34
CA ILE A 495 -58.76 -73.92 50.44
C ILE A 495 -58.17 -72.65 49.76
N GLN A 496 -58.74 -71.44 49.96
CA GLN A 496 -58.32 -70.36 50.89
C GLN A 496 -57.10 -69.51 50.48
N GLN A 497 -57.39 -68.21 50.22
CA GLN A 497 -56.69 -66.95 50.54
C GLN A 497 -55.15 -66.88 50.63
N TYR A 498 -54.55 -65.84 50.03
CA TYR A 498 -53.95 -64.72 50.79
C TYR A 498 -53.72 -63.46 49.94
N VAL A 499 -53.97 -62.34 50.60
CA VAL A 499 -53.73 -60.94 50.25
C VAL A 499 -52.25 -60.60 50.53
N ILE A 500 -51.65 -59.66 49.80
CA ILE A 500 -51.00 -58.44 50.35
C ILE A 500 -50.52 -57.54 49.20
N ARG A 501 -50.89 -56.28 49.36
CA ARG A 501 -50.60 -55.08 48.59
C ARG A 501 -49.57 -54.30 49.42
N THR A 502 -48.56 -53.69 48.81
CA THR A 502 -48.17 -52.29 49.09
C THR A 502 -46.99 -51.83 48.22
N LYS A 503 -47.22 -50.65 47.64
CA LYS A 503 -46.30 -49.53 47.33
C LYS A 503 -45.05 -49.78 46.51
#